data_AF-A0A138ZY70-F1
#
_entry.id   AF-A0A138ZY70-F1
#
_cell.length_a   1.000
_cell.length_b   1.000
_cell.length_c   1.000
_cell.angle_alpha   90.00
_cell.angle_beta   90.00
_cell.angle_gamma   90.00
#
_symmetry.space_group_name_H-M   'P 1'
#
loop_
_entity.id
_entity.type
_entity.pdbx_description
1 polymer ?
#
loop_
_entity_poly.entity_id
_entity_poly.type
_entity_poly.pdbx_seq_one_letter_code
_entity_poly.pdbx_strand_id
1 'polypeptide(L)'
;MKGSALSVVALGIALTSVAEAWILVPSTPLNQGAYWEAVLNHVDYVEPDLVFTKDKIVMVNHDSYLDSTVDVATRSEFASRKTGKDIWAEDVFYPNRSSWWIGDFTSDEIATIVGFIPEIKQPFYQFPYPKLGGNASVYPHTAEDLVIEMLQNNSLPSAKHPVLIQSFEYETVEYLATKYPNGKAFNGLLMLIGSANWWILTYKGLDKLAALSRATNNTIYIAPWKDVLTDGMPLYVLQSLNIDIYACNNTLTFDGFSANDTVPPSDLVAELHSRGLKYSGYTSYASPQSLSFNCQSKVPSSYNLSSLSYKPVPCPKTKRAEYFMYFSQGLDNFFVENIQEAQQLREEFNFWLISQCAKDAPESLWKSMREAMKKENVPGLNFFDI
;
A
#
# COMPACT_ATOMS: atom_id res chain seq x y z
N MET A 1 7.60 -36.45 -41.71
CA MET A 1 6.67 -35.30 -41.73
C MET A 1 5.96 -35.33 -40.39
N LYS A 2 6.30 -34.49 -39.40
CA LYS A 2 5.86 -33.08 -39.27
C LYS A 2 4.34 -32.93 -39.44
N GLY A 3 3.64 -32.94 -38.30
CA GLY A 3 2.30 -32.40 -38.07
C GLY A 3 2.32 -31.82 -36.67
N SER A 4 2.05 -30.53 -36.52
CA SER A 4 2.33 -29.76 -35.29
C SER A 4 1.14 -29.73 -34.34
N ALA A 5 1.35 -30.15 -33.09
CA ALA A 5 0.48 -29.75 -31.99
C ALA A 5 0.66 -28.24 -31.74
N LEU A 6 -0.45 -27.50 -31.59
CA LEU A 6 -0.42 -26.12 -31.14
C LEU A 6 -0.19 -26.09 -29.63
N SER A 7 1.01 -25.66 -29.20
CA SER A 7 1.27 -25.33 -27.80
C SER A 7 0.57 -24.02 -27.44
N VAL A 8 -0.64 -24.10 -26.90
CA VAL A 8 -1.30 -22.94 -26.29
C VAL A 8 -0.57 -22.63 -24.99
N VAL A 9 0.37 -21.68 -25.04
CA VAL A 9 1.09 -21.18 -23.86
C VAL A 9 0.15 -20.28 -23.06
N ALA A 10 -0.55 -20.88 -22.10
CA ALA A 10 -1.29 -20.13 -21.08
C ALA A 10 -0.28 -19.45 -20.13
N LEU A 11 0.05 -18.19 -20.43
CA LEU A 11 0.82 -17.31 -19.55
C LEU A 11 -0.05 -16.92 -18.34
N GLY A 12 -0.11 -17.82 -17.35
CA GLY A 12 -0.65 -17.52 -16.03
C GLY A 12 0.25 -16.54 -15.31
N ILE A 13 -0.05 -15.24 -15.39
CA ILE A 13 0.58 -14.23 -14.55
C ILE A 13 0.00 -14.37 -13.14
N ALA A 14 0.73 -15.10 -12.29
CA ALA A 14 0.57 -15.03 -10.85
C ALA A 14 0.76 -13.57 -10.42
N LEU A 15 -0.29 -12.99 -9.84
CA LEU A 15 -0.32 -11.62 -9.37
C LEU A 15 -0.41 -11.70 -7.86
N THR A 16 0.60 -11.16 -7.19
CA THR A 16 0.89 -11.53 -5.79
C THR A 16 -0.04 -10.80 -4.82
N SER A 17 -0.58 -11.53 -3.85
CA SER A 17 -1.45 -10.99 -2.81
C SER A 17 -0.65 -10.66 -1.55
N VAL A 18 -0.85 -9.44 -1.05
CA VAL A 18 -0.33 -9.01 0.26
C VAL A 18 -1.54 -8.89 1.18
N ALA A 19 -1.59 -9.70 2.24
CA ALA A 19 -2.60 -9.57 3.28
C ALA A 19 -2.05 -8.73 4.44
N GLU A 20 -2.74 -7.64 4.78
CA GLU A 20 -2.46 -6.87 5.99
C GLU A 20 -2.99 -7.68 7.18
N ALA A 21 -2.08 -8.21 8.00
CA ALA A 21 -2.41 -9.10 9.13
C ALA A 21 -2.15 -8.39 10.45
N TRP A 22 -3.07 -7.50 10.75
CA TRP A 22 -3.25 -6.80 12.02
C TRP A 22 -3.08 -7.73 13.25
N ILE A 23 -2.62 -7.13 14.37
CA ILE A 23 -2.88 -7.49 15.79
C ILE A 23 -1.68 -7.98 16.65
N LEU A 24 -1.71 -7.51 17.91
CA LEU A 24 -0.80 -7.71 19.06
C LEU A 24 -0.68 -9.13 19.66
N VAL A 25 0.59 -9.41 20.01
CA VAL A 25 1.07 -10.03 21.27
C VAL A 25 0.85 -11.53 21.48
N PRO A 26 1.88 -12.26 21.96
CA PRO A 26 1.80 -13.70 22.19
C PRO A 26 0.91 -14.08 23.40
N SER A 27 -0.38 -14.28 23.16
CA SER A 27 -1.21 -15.27 23.89
C SER A 27 -2.66 -15.43 23.39
N THR A 28 -3.21 -14.49 22.61
CA THR A 28 -4.66 -14.46 22.30
C THR A 28 -5.04 -15.34 21.08
N PRO A 29 -5.92 -16.36 21.22
CA PRO A 29 -6.17 -17.34 20.16
C PRO A 29 -6.88 -16.82 18.90
N LEU A 30 -7.62 -15.70 19.01
CA LEU A 30 -8.43 -15.16 17.90
C LEU A 30 -7.56 -14.58 16.78
N ASN A 31 -6.38 -14.07 17.12
CA ASN A 31 -5.59 -13.19 16.25
C ASN A 31 -4.60 -13.98 15.39
N GLN A 32 -4.20 -15.16 15.87
CA GLN A 32 -3.65 -16.22 15.00
C GLN A 32 -4.64 -16.61 13.88
N GLY A 33 -5.94 -16.33 14.04
CA GLY A 33 -6.97 -16.56 13.03
C GLY A 33 -6.68 -15.87 11.71
N ALA A 34 -6.35 -14.57 11.71
CA ALA A 34 -6.07 -13.81 10.48
C ALA A 34 -4.80 -14.33 9.75
N TYR A 35 -3.74 -14.62 10.50
CA TYR A 35 -2.51 -15.21 9.95
C TYR A 35 -2.75 -16.63 9.40
N TRP A 36 -3.55 -17.44 10.11
CA TRP A 36 -3.90 -18.79 9.68
C TRP A 36 -4.82 -18.77 8.45
N GLU A 37 -5.76 -17.83 8.39
CA GLU A 37 -6.61 -17.55 7.24
C GLU A 37 -5.79 -17.10 6.01
N ALA A 38 -4.81 -16.22 6.19
CA ALA A 38 -3.89 -15.83 5.13
C ALA A 38 -3.07 -17.03 4.60
N VAL A 39 -2.58 -17.90 5.49
CA VAL A 39 -1.87 -19.14 5.11
C VAL A 39 -2.79 -20.17 4.43
N LEU A 40 -4.04 -20.31 4.89
CA LEU A 40 -5.05 -21.21 4.30
C LEU A 40 -5.48 -20.75 2.91
N ASN A 41 -5.62 -19.44 2.69
CA ASN A 41 -5.90 -18.84 1.39
C ASN A 41 -4.64 -18.71 0.51
N HIS A 42 -3.46 -19.15 0.99
CA HIS A 42 -2.21 -19.16 0.23
C HIS A 42 -1.75 -17.80 -0.31
N VAL A 43 -1.82 -16.74 0.51
CA VAL A 43 -1.28 -15.43 0.11
C VAL A 43 0.24 -15.47 -0.04
N ASP A 44 0.77 -14.65 -0.95
CA ASP A 44 2.21 -14.60 -1.26
C ASP A 44 3.00 -13.88 -0.15
N TYR A 45 2.39 -12.86 0.44
CA TYR A 45 2.94 -12.08 1.54
C TYR A 45 1.88 -11.82 2.62
N VAL A 46 2.36 -11.82 3.85
CA VAL A 46 1.63 -11.29 5.00
C VAL A 46 2.40 -10.06 5.47
N GLU A 47 1.69 -8.95 5.66
CA GLU A 47 2.24 -7.70 6.14
C GLU A 47 1.88 -7.53 7.64
N PRO A 48 2.89 -7.33 8.51
CA PRO A 48 2.69 -6.99 9.91
C PRO A 48 3.30 -5.64 10.27
N ASP A 49 2.51 -4.72 10.81
CA ASP A 49 3.02 -3.51 11.44
C ASP A 49 3.96 -3.83 12.60
N LEU A 50 5.21 -3.33 12.60
CA LEU A 50 6.19 -3.63 13.65
C LEU A 50 6.37 -2.45 14.61
N VAL A 51 6.19 -2.72 15.91
CA VAL A 51 6.39 -1.78 17.01
C VAL A 51 7.31 -2.36 18.07
N PHE A 52 7.98 -1.50 18.83
CA PHE A 52 9.00 -1.90 19.80
C PHE A 52 8.57 -1.60 21.24
N THR A 53 8.78 -2.57 22.13
CA THR A 53 8.68 -2.38 23.57
C THR A 53 9.87 -1.59 24.11
N LYS A 54 9.78 -1.13 25.36
CA LYS A 54 10.84 -0.42 26.08
C LYS A 54 12.16 -1.20 26.17
N ASP A 55 12.06 -2.52 26.25
CA ASP A 55 13.15 -3.50 26.27
C ASP A 55 13.52 -4.04 24.87
N LYS A 56 13.05 -3.35 23.81
CA LYS A 56 13.39 -3.59 22.38
C LYS A 56 12.92 -4.93 21.81
N ILE A 57 11.90 -5.55 22.40
CA ILE A 57 11.23 -6.69 21.79
C ILE A 57 10.28 -6.17 20.71
N VAL A 58 10.32 -6.78 19.51
CA VAL A 58 9.33 -6.52 18.47
C VAL A 58 8.00 -7.15 18.86
N MET A 59 6.95 -6.34 18.78
CA MET A 59 5.56 -6.78 18.78
C MET A 59 4.95 -6.39 17.43
N VAL A 60 3.96 -7.14 16.97
CA VAL A 60 3.10 -6.69 15.87
C VAL A 60 2.05 -5.74 16.43
N ASN A 61 1.89 -4.52 15.91
CA ASN A 61 0.71 -3.69 16.09
C ASN A 61 0.73 -2.50 15.15
N HIS A 62 -0.44 -2.16 14.59
CA HIS A 62 -0.59 -0.95 13.82
C HIS A 62 -0.30 0.32 14.64
N ASP A 63 -1.02 0.47 15.75
CA ASP A 63 -0.91 1.67 16.57
C ASP A 63 0.36 1.62 17.44
N SER A 64 1.09 2.73 17.54
CA SER A 64 2.17 2.88 18.53
C SER A 64 1.67 2.96 19.99
N TYR A 65 0.35 2.85 20.19
CA TYR A 65 -0.40 2.99 21.43
C TYR A 65 -1.46 1.88 21.60
N LEU A 66 -1.99 1.77 22.82
CA LEU A 66 -2.84 0.66 23.29
C LEU A 66 -4.27 1.10 23.64
N ASP A 67 -4.66 2.34 23.34
CA ASP A 67 -5.93 2.95 23.79
C ASP A 67 -7.21 2.29 23.22
N SER A 68 -7.10 1.57 22.10
CA SER A 68 -8.20 1.17 21.21
C SER A 68 -8.57 -0.32 21.26
N THR A 69 -7.57 -1.20 21.34
CA THR A 69 -7.73 -2.65 21.08
C THR A 69 -7.62 -3.54 22.32
N VAL A 70 -7.22 -2.99 23.47
CA VAL A 70 -6.87 -3.75 24.68
C VAL A 70 -7.36 -3.13 25.99
N ASP A 71 -7.40 -3.94 27.06
CA ASP A 71 -7.94 -3.59 28.38
C ASP A 71 -7.11 -2.59 29.20
N VAL A 72 -5.97 -2.11 28.68
CA VAL A 72 -5.01 -1.25 29.39
C VAL A 72 -5.65 -0.05 30.08
N ALA A 73 -6.68 0.55 29.46
CA ALA A 73 -7.38 1.72 29.98
C ALA A 73 -8.21 1.44 31.25
N THR A 74 -8.50 0.16 31.51
CA THR A 74 -9.24 -0.30 32.70
C THR A 74 -8.33 -0.82 33.81
N ARG A 75 -7.04 -1.02 33.52
CA ARG A 75 -6.07 -1.64 34.45
C ARG A 75 -5.39 -0.61 35.34
N SER A 76 -5.77 -0.61 36.60
CA SER A 76 -5.36 0.37 37.63
C SER A 76 -3.83 0.54 37.77
N GLU A 77 -3.09 -0.56 37.64
CA GLU A 77 -1.64 -0.66 37.68
C GLU A 77 -0.95 0.08 36.52
N PHE A 78 -1.67 0.31 35.42
CA PHE A 78 -1.19 1.02 34.24
C PHE A 78 -1.80 2.42 34.09
N ALA A 79 -2.66 2.87 35.01
CA ALA A 79 -3.24 4.22 34.97
C ALA A 79 -2.16 5.33 34.96
N SER A 80 -1.01 5.10 35.60
CA SER A 80 0.15 6.00 35.61
C SER A 80 1.03 5.94 34.36
N ARG A 81 0.77 5.00 33.43
CA ARG A 81 1.51 4.85 32.16
C ARG A 81 0.93 5.64 31.00
N LYS A 82 -0.20 6.34 31.17
CA LYS A 82 -0.75 7.22 30.13
C LYS A 82 0.09 8.50 30.04
N THR A 83 0.81 8.70 28.93
CA THR A 83 1.70 9.86 28.74
C THR A 83 1.33 10.66 27.50
N GLY A 84 1.68 11.95 27.51
CA GLY A 84 1.49 12.85 26.38
C GLY A 84 2.69 12.79 25.43
N LYS A 85 2.45 12.56 24.13
CA LYS A 85 3.48 12.63 23.07
C LYS A 85 2.93 13.30 21.83
N ASP A 86 3.78 14.05 21.14
CA ASP A 86 3.48 14.57 19.81
C ASP A 86 3.59 13.43 18.78
N ILE A 87 2.54 13.20 18.00
CA ILE A 87 2.58 12.30 16.85
C ILE A 87 2.02 12.99 15.61
N TRP A 88 2.46 12.56 14.44
CA TRP A 88 1.70 12.74 13.21
C TRP A 88 0.77 11.55 13.12
N ALA A 89 -0.54 11.79 13.01
CA ALA A 89 -1.53 10.70 12.92
C ALA A 89 -2.48 10.82 11.55
N GLU A 90 -2.36 10.09 9.32
CA GLU A 90 -2.82 10.34 7.85
C GLU A 90 -2.67 11.78 7.24
N ASP A 91 -1.45 12.33 7.16
CA ASP A 91 -1.09 13.73 6.82
C ASP A 91 -1.47 14.91 7.80
N VAL A 92 -1.97 14.64 9.02
CA VAL A 92 -2.33 15.58 10.12
C VAL A 92 -1.45 15.44 11.37
N PHE A 93 -1.23 16.54 12.10
CA PHE A 93 -0.45 16.58 13.35
C PHE A 93 -1.32 16.56 14.62
N TYR A 94 -0.95 15.71 15.59
CA TYR A 94 -1.61 15.54 16.89
C TYR A 94 -0.63 15.92 18.02
N PRO A 95 -0.58 17.21 18.42
CA PRO A 95 0.26 17.65 19.54
C PRO A 95 -0.25 17.08 20.87
N ASN A 96 0.68 16.58 21.68
CA ASN A 96 0.44 16.06 23.03
C ASN A 96 -0.74 15.08 23.13
N ARG A 97 -0.84 14.13 22.19
CA ARG A 97 -1.79 13.02 22.28
C ARG A 97 -1.53 12.27 23.59
N SER A 98 -2.56 12.09 24.41
CA SER A 98 -2.47 11.36 25.68
C SER A 98 -2.92 9.92 25.47
N SER A 99 -1.98 8.98 25.50
CA SER A 99 -2.20 7.56 25.21
C SER A 99 -1.27 6.65 26.02
N TRP A 100 -1.53 5.34 26.01
CA TRP A 100 -0.67 4.31 26.57
C TRP A 100 0.24 3.77 25.47
N TRP A 101 1.51 4.16 25.45
CA TRP A 101 2.43 3.87 24.35
C TRP A 101 3.20 2.57 24.55
N ILE A 102 3.31 1.75 23.50
CA ILE A 102 3.95 0.42 23.55
C ILE A 102 5.41 0.52 24.02
N GLY A 103 6.15 1.54 23.57
CA GLY A 103 7.53 1.82 24.01
C GLY A 103 7.70 2.26 25.47
N ASP A 104 6.62 2.46 26.24
CA ASP A 104 6.67 2.79 27.69
C ASP A 104 6.51 1.55 28.60
N PHE A 105 6.24 0.37 28.02
CA PHE A 105 6.06 -0.93 28.69
C PHE A 105 7.17 -1.93 28.30
N THR A 106 7.46 -2.88 29.18
CA THR A 106 8.28 -4.07 28.85
C THR A 106 7.47 -5.14 28.12
N SER A 107 8.13 -6.11 27.48
CA SER A 107 7.45 -7.28 26.89
C SER A 107 6.63 -8.03 27.92
N ASP A 108 7.16 -8.17 29.14
CA ASP A 108 6.51 -8.89 30.24
C ASP A 108 5.27 -8.15 30.76
N GLU A 109 5.28 -6.82 30.78
CA GLU A 109 4.09 -6.03 31.15
C GLU A 109 2.98 -6.18 30.10
N ILE A 110 3.34 -6.08 28.80
CA ILE A 110 2.40 -6.22 27.69
C ILE A 110 1.84 -7.65 27.59
N ALA A 111 2.64 -8.68 27.88
CA ALA A 111 2.19 -10.08 27.86
C ALA A 111 1.07 -10.39 28.87
N THR A 112 0.78 -9.49 29.82
CA THR A 112 -0.37 -9.62 30.73
C THR A 112 -1.67 -8.97 30.22
N ILE A 113 -1.60 -8.16 29.16
CA ILE A 113 -2.71 -7.34 28.65
C ILE A 113 -3.66 -8.19 27.79
N VAL A 114 -4.98 -7.98 27.91
CA VAL A 114 -6.01 -8.75 27.19
C VAL A 114 -6.84 -7.82 26.31
N GLY A 115 -7.20 -8.26 25.10
CA GLY A 115 -7.91 -7.42 24.12
C GLY A 115 -9.12 -8.08 23.47
N PHE A 116 -10.00 -7.24 22.95
CA PHE A 116 -11.19 -7.60 22.16
C PHE A 116 -11.41 -6.51 21.11
N ILE A 117 -11.54 -6.91 19.84
CA ILE A 117 -11.49 -5.97 18.70
C ILE A 117 -12.76 -6.10 17.84
N PRO A 118 -13.61 -5.07 17.83
CA PRO A 118 -14.41 -4.66 16.70
C PRO A 118 -13.75 -3.47 15.96
N GLU A 119 -13.85 -3.45 14.63
CA GLU A 119 -13.23 -2.44 13.74
C GLU A 119 -13.61 -0.98 14.09
N ILE A 120 -12.61 -0.14 14.33
CA ILE A 120 -12.63 1.30 14.02
C ILE A 120 -11.29 1.60 13.34
N LYS A 121 -11.32 2.33 12.23
CA LYS A 121 -10.11 2.64 11.46
C LYS A 121 -9.22 3.67 12.16
N GLN A 122 -8.00 3.75 11.62
CA GLN A 122 -6.76 4.19 12.26
C GLN A 122 -6.84 5.60 12.88
N PRO A 123 -5.85 5.95 13.72
CA PRO A 123 -4.72 6.63 13.05
C PRO A 123 -3.27 6.15 13.30
N PHE A 124 -2.57 5.91 12.16
CA PHE A 124 -1.16 6.26 11.80
C PHE A 124 0.11 5.75 12.56
N TYR A 125 1.19 5.57 11.75
CA TYR A 125 2.47 6.34 11.61
C TYR A 125 3.31 6.85 12.82
N GLN A 126 4.57 7.26 12.50
CA GLN A 126 5.55 7.82 13.44
C GLN A 126 6.43 8.97 12.85
N PHE A 127 6.94 9.81 13.77
CA PHE A 127 7.96 10.88 13.64
C PHE A 127 7.66 12.12 12.74
N PRO A 128 8.23 13.30 13.08
CA PRO A 128 7.91 14.57 12.42
C PRO A 128 8.91 14.95 11.33
N TYR A 129 8.41 15.61 10.29
CA TYR A 129 9.20 16.16 9.19
C TYR A 129 10.40 17.02 9.64
N PRO A 130 11.66 16.56 9.44
CA PRO A 130 12.86 17.35 9.70
C PRO A 130 13.20 18.24 8.48
N LYS A 131 12.21 19.01 8.03
CA LYS A 131 12.27 20.06 7.00
C LYS A 131 12.72 19.67 5.57
N LEU A 132 11.76 19.90 4.67
CA LEU A 132 11.96 20.83 3.54
C LEU A 132 12.91 21.99 3.93
N GLY A 133 14.17 21.92 3.50
CA GLY A 133 15.14 23.02 3.66
C GLY A 133 15.89 23.07 5.00
N GLY A 134 16.65 22.02 5.32
CA GLY A 134 17.95 22.14 6.00
C GLY A 134 17.97 22.14 7.54
N ASN A 135 18.93 21.37 8.07
CA ASN A 135 19.33 21.26 9.48
C ASN A 135 18.24 20.81 10.47
N ALA A 136 18.08 19.50 10.57
CA ALA A 136 17.75 18.78 11.80
C ALA A 136 18.65 17.52 11.89
N SER A 137 18.64 16.83 13.02
CA SER A 137 19.54 15.70 13.31
C SER A 137 19.41 14.54 12.31
N VAL A 138 20.53 13.89 12.00
CA VAL A 138 20.57 12.62 11.26
C VAL A 138 19.66 11.61 11.95
N TYR A 139 18.63 11.10 11.26
CA TYR A 139 17.87 9.96 11.73
C TYR A 139 18.79 8.73 11.72
N PRO A 140 18.96 8.01 12.84
CA PRO A 140 20.03 7.01 12.97
C PRO A 140 19.66 5.63 12.40
N HIS A 141 18.52 5.50 11.71
CA HIS A 141 18.01 4.25 11.12
C HIS A 141 18.12 3.01 12.05
N THR A 142 17.85 3.23 13.34
CA THR A 142 18.12 2.24 14.40
C THR A 142 17.02 1.19 14.54
N ALA A 143 15.79 1.50 14.12
CA ALA A 143 14.71 0.51 14.10
C ALA A 143 14.91 -0.45 12.92
N GLU A 144 15.26 0.11 11.76
CA GLU A 144 15.62 -0.54 10.51
C GLU A 144 16.78 -1.51 10.73
N ASP A 145 17.89 -1.04 11.32
CA ASP A 145 19.04 -1.88 11.66
C ASP A 145 18.67 -3.05 12.59
N LEU A 146 17.81 -2.81 13.59
CA LEU A 146 17.35 -3.83 14.52
C LEU A 146 16.44 -4.88 13.84
N VAL A 147 15.54 -4.46 12.93
CA VAL A 147 14.75 -5.38 12.10
C VAL A 147 15.67 -6.24 11.23
N ILE A 148 16.65 -5.64 10.55
CA ILE A 148 17.57 -6.38 9.68
C ILE A 148 18.46 -7.34 10.49
N GLU A 149 18.95 -6.96 11.66
CA GLU A 149 19.66 -7.86 12.57
C GLU A 149 18.77 -9.02 13.03
N MET A 150 17.52 -8.75 13.42
CA MET A 150 16.58 -9.78 13.85
C MET A 150 16.23 -10.77 12.74
N LEU A 151 16.04 -10.29 11.50
CA LEU A 151 15.82 -11.14 10.33
C LEU A 151 17.03 -12.05 10.07
N GLN A 152 18.24 -11.49 10.03
CA GLN A 152 19.47 -12.24 9.78
C GLN A 152 19.74 -13.29 10.86
N ASN A 153 19.52 -12.95 12.13
CA ASN A 153 19.63 -13.89 13.25
C ASN A 153 18.61 -15.05 13.17
N ASN A 154 17.48 -14.85 12.50
CA ASN A 154 16.48 -15.89 12.21
C ASN A 154 16.65 -16.56 10.83
N SER A 155 17.78 -16.35 10.15
CA SER A 155 18.06 -16.86 8.80
C SER A 155 17.06 -16.40 7.72
N LEU A 156 16.58 -15.16 7.85
CA LEU A 156 15.72 -14.48 6.88
C LEU A 156 16.46 -13.33 6.18
N PRO A 157 16.10 -13.01 4.91
CA PRO A 157 15.16 -13.74 4.05
C PRO A 157 15.72 -15.10 3.59
N SER A 158 14.84 -15.96 3.09
CA SER A 158 15.23 -17.22 2.46
C SER A 158 14.42 -17.50 1.20
N ALA A 159 14.85 -18.45 0.38
CA ALA A 159 14.15 -18.86 -0.85
C ALA A 159 12.74 -19.47 -0.62
N LYS A 160 12.33 -19.70 0.65
CA LYS A 160 10.96 -20.09 1.04
C LYS A 160 10.20 -19.02 1.82
N HIS A 161 10.92 -18.02 2.32
CA HIS A 161 10.41 -17.00 3.23
C HIS A 161 10.97 -15.66 2.75
N PRO A 162 10.42 -15.11 1.65
CA PRO A 162 10.83 -13.81 1.15
C PRO A 162 10.38 -12.72 2.12
N VAL A 163 11.14 -11.63 2.19
CA VAL A 163 10.85 -10.48 3.05
C VAL A 163 10.87 -9.21 2.21
N LEU A 164 9.82 -8.41 2.31
CA LEU A 164 9.80 -7.03 1.83
C LEU A 164 9.91 -6.11 3.06
N ILE A 165 10.67 -5.01 2.97
CA ILE A 165 10.68 -3.98 4.03
C ILE A 165 9.89 -2.77 3.53
N GLN A 166 8.91 -2.35 4.32
CA GLN A 166 7.97 -1.29 4.00
C GLN A 166 8.36 0.04 4.67
N SER A 167 8.16 1.17 3.98
CA SER A 167 8.43 2.52 4.50
C SER A 167 7.73 3.61 3.65
N PHE A 168 7.41 4.76 4.27
CA PHE A 168 6.97 5.98 3.58
C PHE A 168 8.17 6.89 3.24
N GLU A 169 9.26 6.71 3.96
CA GLU A 169 10.39 7.61 4.04
C GLU A 169 11.40 7.29 2.92
N TYR A 170 11.55 8.20 1.96
CA TYR A 170 12.56 8.05 0.90
C TYR A 170 13.96 7.82 1.48
N GLU A 171 14.28 8.48 2.60
CA GLU A 171 15.56 8.33 3.30
C GLU A 171 15.78 6.88 3.78
N THR A 172 14.76 6.24 4.36
CA THR A 172 14.84 4.85 4.84
C THR A 172 14.98 3.86 3.69
N VAL A 173 14.26 4.09 2.57
CA VAL A 173 14.42 3.29 1.35
C VAL A 173 15.81 3.46 0.74
N GLU A 174 16.34 4.69 0.67
CA GLU A 174 17.69 4.99 0.17
C GLU A 174 18.79 4.42 1.08
N TYR A 175 18.64 4.53 2.40
CA TYR A 175 19.53 3.96 3.41
C TYR A 175 19.59 2.43 3.32
N LEU A 176 18.44 1.75 3.39
CA LEU A 176 18.36 0.30 3.33
C LEU A 176 18.91 -0.24 2.02
N ALA A 177 18.55 0.38 0.89
CA ALA A 177 19.06 -0.01 -0.42
C ALA A 177 20.59 0.12 -0.51
N THR A 178 21.14 1.23 -0.02
CA THR A 178 22.57 1.54 -0.09
C THR A 178 23.40 0.69 0.88
N LYS A 179 22.89 0.42 2.09
CA LYS A 179 23.56 -0.37 3.12
C LYS A 179 23.50 -1.87 2.84
N TYR A 180 22.41 -2.36 2.25
CA TYR A 180 22.18 -3.78 1.97
C TYR A 180 21.89 -4.05 0.47
N PRO A 181 22.88 -3.82 -0.42
CA PRO A 181 22.71 -4.04 -1.86
C PRO A 181 22.67 -5.52 -2.25
N ASN A 182 22.07 -5.83 -3.40
CA ASN A 182 21.91 -7.16 -4.01
C ASN A 182 20.92 -8.11 -3.28
N GLY A 183 19.86 -7.59 -2.67
CA GLY A 183 18.75 -8.38 -2.14
C GLY A 183 19.12 -9.39 -1.04
N LYS A 184 20.15 -9.08 -0.24
CA LYS A 184 20.69 -10.00 0.77
C LYS A 184 20.01 -9.92 2.14
N ALA A 185 19.50 -8.75 2.50
CA ALA A 185 18.84 -8.50 3.79
C ALA A 185 17.31 -8.48 3.68
N PHE A 186 16.79 -8.39 2.44
CA PHE A 186 15.39 -8.38 2.05
C PHE A 186 15.32 -8.69 0.55
N ASN A 187 14.18 -9.18 0.06
CA ASN A 187 13.94 -9.45 -1.37
C ASN A 187 13.49 -8.20 -2.14
N GLY A 188 12.99 -7.19 -1.45
CA GLY A 188 12.66 -5.90 -2.03
C GLY A 188 12.30 -4.86 -0.97
N LEU A 189 12.23 -3.61 -1.42
CA LEU A 189 11.77 -2.47 -0.62
C LEU A 189 10.40 -2.04 -1.15
N LEU A 190 9.44 -1.83 -0.26
CA LEU A 190 8.08 -1.44 -0.60
C LEU A 190 7.86 -0.01 -0.12
N MET A 191 7.87 0.92 -1.08
CA MET A 191 7.76 2.33 -0.81
C MET A 191 6.32 2.81 -0.95
N LEU A 192 5.67 3.02 0.20
CA LEU A 192 4.32 3.54 0.28
C LEU A 192 4.29 5.04 -0.02
N ILE A 193 3.31 5.52 -0.79
CA ILE A 193 3.23 6.93 -1.23
C ILE A 193 1.98 7.63 -0.67
N GLY A 194 2.22 8.72 0.08
CA GLY A 194 1.22 9.65 0.63
C GLY A 194 1.59 11.12 0.32
N SER A 195 1.03 12.13 1.00
CA SER A 195 1.42 13.53 0.72
C SER A 195 2.89 13.81 0.99
N ALA A 196 3.45 13.06 1.93
CA ALA A 196 4.86 13.07 2.33
C ALA A 196 5.86 13.09 1.14
N ASN A 197 5.59 12.29 0.11
CA ASN A 197 6.59 11.83 -0.85
C ASN A 197 6.06 11.79 -2.30
N TRP A 198 4.97 12.51 -2.58
CA TRP A 198 4.28 12.56 -3.88
C TRP A 198 5.18 12.80 -5.09
N TRP A 199 6.28 13.54 -4.90
CA TRP A 199 7.24 13.92 -5.95
C TRP A 199 7.89 12.70 -6.62
N ILE A 200 7.86 11.54 -5.96
CA ILE A 200 8.32 10.25 -6.50
C ILE A 200 7.47 9.82 -7.70
N LEU A 201 6.17 10.12 -7.72
CA LEU A 201 5.28 9.79 -8.85
C LEU A 201 5.39 10.76 -10.03
N THR A 202 6.42 11.61 -10.06
CA THR A 202 6.84 12.33 -11.26
C THR A 202 7.78 11.49 -12.11
N TYR A 203 7.85 11.75 -13.42
CA TYR A 203 8.81 11.05 -14.30
C TYR A 203 10.25 11.09 -13.75
N LYS A 204 10.67 12.26 -13.24
CA LYS A 204 11.98 12.47 -12.57
C LYS A 204 12.11 11.65 -11.27
N GLY A 205 11.03 11.53 -10.50
CA GLY A 205 10.97 10.77 -9.25
C GLY A 205 11.11 9.27 -9.50
N LEU A 206 10.40 8.74 -10.51
CA LEU A 206 10.56 7.38 -10.99
C LEU A 206 11.96 7.12 -11.53
N ASP A 207 12.54 8.06 -12.30
CA ASP A 207 13.92 7.96 -12.79
C ASP A 207 14.94 7.90 -11.63
N LYS A 208 14.74 8.70 -10.57
CA LYS A 208 15.58 8.68 -9.35
C LYS A 208 15.48 7.34 -8.62
N LEU A 209 14.28 6.84 -8.36
CA LEU A 209 14.08 5.58 -7.64
C LEU A 209 14.56 4.37 -8.46
N ALA A 210 14.38 4.40 -9.78
CA ALA A 210 14.90 3.38 -10.68
C ALA A 210 16.43 3.44 -10.80
N ALA A 211 17.06 4.62 -10.66
CA ALA A 211 18.51 4.72 -10.55
C ALA A 211 19.02 4.09 -9.25
N LEU A 212 18.36 4.33 -8.12
CA LEU A 212 18.66 3.69 -6.82
C LEU A 212 18.53 2.15 -6.92
N SER A 213 17.42 1.65 -7.48
CA SER A 213 17.18 0.21 -7.69
C SER A 213 18.29 -0.44 -8.52
N ARG A 214 18.66 0.18 -9.66
CA ARG A 214 19.76 -0.32 -10.53
C ARG A 214 21.14 -0.23 -9.88
N ALA A 215 21.44 0.84 -9.16
CA ALA A 215 22.74 1.05 -8.53
C ALA A 215 22.98 0.10 -7.34
N THR A 216 21.92 -0.23 -6.61
CA THR A 216 21.97 -1.12 -5.42
C THR A 216 21.61 -2.57 -5.74
N ASN A 217 21.12 -2.86 -6.96
CA ASN A 217 20.63 -4.17 -7.37
C ASN A 217 19.54 -4.71 -6.42
N ASN A 218 18.57 -3.85 -6.09
CA ASN A 218 17.43 -4.14 -5.21
C ASN A 218 16.12 -3.89 -5.94
N THR A 219 15.15 -4.81 -5.81
CA THR A 219 13.78 -4.62 -6.30
C THR A 219 13.09 -3.56 -5.45
N ILE A 220 12.50 -2.54 -6.08
CA ILE A 220 11.71 -1.51 -5.39
C ILE A 220 10.29 -1.51 -5.95
N TYR A 221 9.33 -1.69 -5.05
CA TYR A 221 7.90 -1.55 -5.27
C TYR A 221 7.49 -0.13 -4.89
N ILE A 222 6.68 0.52 -5.72
CA ILE A 222 5.95 1.73 -5.35
C ILE A 222 4.51 1.33 -5.03
N ALA A 223 4.02 1.83 -3.90
CA ALA A 223 2.72 1.48 -3.35
C ALA A 223 1.90 2.74 -2.99
N PRO A 224 1.30 3.42 -3.97
CA PRO A 224 0.54 4.63 -3.71
C PRO A 224 -0.88 4.30 -3.24
N TRP A 225 -1.48 5.28 -2.56
CA TRP A 225 -2.87 5.20 -2.12
C TRP A 225 -3.83 4.86 -3.27
N LYS A 226 -4.87 4.06 -3.01
CA LYS A 226 -5.73 3.45 -4.05
C LYS A 226 -6.39 4.47 -4.99
N ASP A 227 -6.75 5.65 -4.47
CA ASP A 227 -7.33 6.76 -5.24
C ASP A 227 -6.36 7.32 -6.30
N VAL A 228 -5.06 7.08 -6.20
CA VAL A 228 -4.06 7.56 -7.18
C VAL A 228 -4.27 6.93 -8.56
N LEU A 229 -4.88 5.73 -8.65
CA LEU A 229 -5.25 5.10 -9.93
C LEU A 229 -6.56 5.64 -10.53
N THR A 230 -7.38 6.40 -9.79
CA THR A 230 -8.53 7.15 -10.34
C THR A 230 -8.18 8.61 -10.59
N ASP A 231 -7.70 9.28 -9.56
CA ASP A 231 -7.60 10.74 -9.47
C ASP A 231 -6.22 11.29 -9.72
N GLY A 232 -5.18 10.47 -9.59
CA GLY A 232 -3.78 10.87 -9.71
C GLY A 232 -3.27 11.66 -8.51
N MET A 233 -1.95 11.62 -8.34
CA MET A 233 -1.30 12.12 -7.12
C MET A 233 -1.56 13.60 -6.80
N PRO A 234 -1.61 14.53 -7.78
CA PRO A 234 -1.88 15.94 -7.47
C PRO A 234 -3.22 16.19 -6.78
N LEU A 235 -4.29 15.46 -7.12
CA LEU A 235 -5.57 15.59 -6.42
C LEU A 235 -5.46 15.09 -4.97
N TYR A 236 -4.86 13.90 -4.78
CA TYR A 236 -4.62 13.30 -3.47
C TYR A 236 -3.92 14.26 -2.50
N VAL A 237 -2.76 14.79 -2.91
CA VAL A 237 -1.91 15.69 -2.11
C VAL A 237 -2.62 16.99 -1.74
N LEU A 238 -3.37 17.58 -2.68
CA LEU A 238 -4.00 18.87 -2.44
C LEU A 238 -5.12 18.80 -1.40
N GLN A 239 -5.86 17.69 -1.32
CA GLN A 239 -6.84 17.49 -0.24
C GLN A 239 -6.18 17.19 1.11
N SER A 240 -5.20 16.29 1.19
CA SER A 240 -4.67 15.89 2.50
C SER A 240 -3.85 17.00 3.16
N LEU A 241 -3.18 17.84 2.37
CA LEU A 241 -2.60 19.12 2.83
C LEU A 241 -3.64 20.25 3.01
N ASN A 242 -4.92 20.00 2.73
CA ASN A 242 -6.04 20.95 2.76
C ASN A 242 -5.75 22.27 2.00
N ILE A 243 -5.11 22.14 0.83
CA ILE A 243 -4.73 23.24 -0.06
C ILE A 243 -5.88 23.51 -1.05
N ASP A 244 -6.23 24.78 -1.20
CA ASP A 244 -7.24 25.18 -2.19
C ASP A 244 -6.74 24.99 -3.63
N ILE A 245 -7.44 24.16 -4.40
CA ILE A 245 -7.03 23.74 -5.75
C ILE A 245 -7.03 24.92 -6.75
N TYR A 246 -7.75 26.02 -6.49
CA TYR A 246 -7.69 27.24 -7.32
C TYR A 246 -6.45 28.09 -7.04
N ALA A 247 -5.95 28.05 -5.82
CA ALA A 247 -4.73 28.76 -5.43
C ALA A 247 -3.46 28.06 -5.94
N CYS A 248 -3.49 26.73 -6.09
CA CYS A 248 -2.32 25.92 -6.42
C CYS A 248 -2.00 25.82 -7.93
N ASN A 249 -2.44 26.80 -8.72
CA ASN A 249 -2.34 26.89 -10.19
C ASN A 249 -0.93 26.62 -10.76
N ASN A 250 -0.60 25.33 -10.98
CA ASN A 250 0.71 24.81 -11.37
C ASN A 250 1.86 25.13 -10.40
N THR A 251 1.59 25.39 -9.12
CA THR A 251 2.60 25.86 -8.14
C THR A 251 3.10 24.81 -7.15
N LEU A 252 2.44 23.67 -7.00
CA LEU A 252 2.90 22.57 -6.12
C LEU A 252 4.22 22.00 -6.66
N THR A 253 5.31 22.37 -5.98
CA THR A 253 6.69 22.04 -6.34
C THR A 253 7.49 21.70 -5.08
N PHE A 254 8.45 20.79 -5.23
CA PHE A 254 9.32 20.30 -4.17
C PHE A 254 10.67 20.02 -4.82
N ASP A 255 11.78 20.61 -4.35
CA ASP A 255 13.16 20.28 -4.77
C ASP A 255 13.40 20.04 -6.29
N GLY A 256 12.80 20.87 -7.16
CA GLY A 256 12.91 20.74 -8.63
C GLY A 256 11.96 19.74 -9.30
N PHE A 257 11.16 19.01 -8.51
CA PHE A 257 9.98 18.24 -8.92
C PHE A 257 8.74 19.15 -8.95
N SER A 258 7.79 18.83 -9.82
CA SER A 258 6.54 19.58 -10.03
C SER A 258 5.35 18.63 -10.09
N ALA A 259 4.22 19.01 -9.50
CA ALA A 259 2.98 18.25 -9.59
C ALA A 259 2.46 18.11 -11.03
N ASN A 260 2.87 18.98 -11.94
CA ASN A 260 2.55 18.86 -13.36
C ASN A 260 3.35 17.76 -14.06
N ASP A 261 4.51 17.38 -13.51
CA ASP A 261 5.38 16.32 -14.01
C ASP A 261 4.94 14.91 -13.51
N THR A 262 3.81 14.79 -12.79
CA THR A 262 3.30 13.49 -12.32
C THR A 262 2.82 12.60 -13.46
N VAL A 263 3.12 11.31 -13.37
CA VAL A 263 2.68 10.32 -14.36
C VAL A 263 1.15 10.16 -14.29
N PRO A 264 0.43 10.12 -15.43
CA PRO A 264 -1.01 9.90 -15.46
C PRO A 264 -1.43 8.56 -14.80
N PRO A 265 -2.62 8.48 -14.17
CA PRO A 265 -3.08 7.25 -13.50
C PRO A 265 -3.17 6.02 -14.41
N SER A 266 -3.48 6.22 -15.70
CA SER A 266 -3.51 5.16 -16.72
C SER A 266 -2.15 4.63 -17.12
N ASP A 267 -1.10 5.42 -16.91
CA ASP A 267 0.23 5.20 -17.48
C ASP A 267 1.23 4.75 -16.40
N LEU A 268 0.89 4.99 -15.12
CA LEU A 268 1.76 4.79 -13.95
C LEU A 268 2.37 3.40 -13.85
N VAL A 269 1.58 2.33 -14.01
CA VAL A 269 2.11 0.95 -13.89
C VAL A 269 3.06 0.62 -15.06
N ALA A 270 2.72 1.06 -16.28
CA ALA A 270 3.57 0.89 -17.46
C ALA A 270 4.90 1.68 -17.34
N GLU A 271 4.85 2.91 -16.82
CA GLU A 271 6.03 3.74 -16.59
C GLU A 271 6.92 3.25 -15.43
N LEU A 272 6.36 2.51 -14.47
CA LEU A 272 7.14 1.78 -13.46
C LEU A 272 7.84 0.57 -14.08
N HIS A 273 7.09 -0.26 -14.80
CA HIS A 273 7.61 -1.47 -15.44
C HIS A 273 8.68 -1.15 -16.48
N SER A 274 8.52 -0.09 -17.27
CA SER A 274 9.51 0.36 -18.26
C SER A 274 10.86 0.77 -17.63
N ARG A 275 10.85 1.12 -16.35
CA ARG A 275 12.03 1.49 -15.55
C ARG A 275 12.62 0.34 -14.73
N GLY A 276 11.94 -0.81 -14.67
CA GLY A 276 12.28 -1.95 -13.81
C GLY A 276 11.77 -1.85 -12.38
N LEU A 277 10.93 -0.86 -12.07
CA LEU A 277 10.23 -0.72 -10.80
C LEU A 277 8.97 -1.59 -10.78
N LYS A 278 8.40 -1.78 -9.59
CA LYS A 278 7.20 -2.60 -9.35
C LYS A 278 6.04 -1.77 -8.81
N TYR A 279 4.81 -2.21 -9.03
CA TYR A 279 3.61 -1.56 -8.51
C TYR A 279 2.83 -2.49 -7.57
N SER A 280 2.63 -2.04 -6.33
CA SER A 280 1.65 -2.61 -5.40
C SER A 280 0.48 -1.64 -5.23
N GLY A 281 -0.76 -2.09 -5.28
CA GLY A 281 -1.90 -1.21 -4.99
C GLY A 281 -2.23 -1.24 -3.50
N TYR A 282 -2.28 -0.08 -2.85
CA TYR A 282 -2.38 0.06 -1.39
C TYR A 282 -3.51 1.02 -0.97
N THR A 283 -4.40 0.70 -0.03
CA THR A 283 -4.83 -0.64 0.43
C THR A 283 -6.30 -0.86 0.07
N SER A 284 -6.72 -2.11 -0.07
CA SER A 284 -8.09 -2.48 -0.36
C SER A 284 -8.80 -3.09 0.85
N TYR A 285 -9.43 -2.17 1.59
CA TYR A 285 -10.24 -2.49 2.75
C TYR A 285 -11.34 -3.55 2.51
N ALA A 286 -11.64 -4.32 3.55
CA ALA A 286 -12.76 -5.22 3.64
C ALA A 286 -14.08 -4.43 3.66
N SER A 287 -14.19 -3.47 4.59
CA SER A 287 -15.35 -2.60 4.72
C SER A 287 -15.51 -1.66 3.51
N PRO A 288 -16.73 -1.44 2.96
CA PRO A 288 -16.93 -0.66 1.74
C PRO A 288 -16.57 0.82 1.88
N GLN A 289 -15.35 1.19 1.48
CA GLN A 289 -14.90 2.58 1.42
C GLN A 289 -14.99 3.11 -0.03
N SER A 290 -15.89 4.08 -0.24
CA SER A 290 -15.96 4.86 -1.49
C SER A 290 -14.60 5.46 -1.83
N LEU A 291 -14.24 5.40 -3.12
CA LEU A 291 -13.14 6.20 -3.66
C LEU A 291 -13.39 7.70 -3.46
N SER A 292 -12.31 8.45 -3.42
CA SER A 292 -12.26 9.87 -3.11
C SER A 292 -12.65 10.76 -4.30
N PHE A 293 -12.46 12.08 -4.18
CA PHE A 293 -12.45 13.05 -5.28
C PHE A 293 -13.49 12.83 -6.40
N ASN A 294 -13.07 12.42 -7.60
CA ASN A 294 -13.92 12.31 -8.79
C ASN A 294 -15.01 11.25 -8.67
N CYS A 295 -14.90 10.35 -7.69
CA CYS A 295 -15.88 9.30 -7.39
C CYS A 295 -16.90 9.70 -6.32
N GLN A 296 -16.70 10.82 -5.64
CA GLN A 296 -17.68 11.36 -4.72
C GLN A 296 -18.73 12.21 -5.45
N SER A 297 -19.99 12.08 -5.01
CA SER A 297 -21.14 12.84 -5.55
C SER A 297 -21.05 14.36 -5.35
N LYS A 298 -20.01 14.82 -4.64
CA LYS A 298 -19.61 16.21 -4.48
C LYS A 298 -18.09 16.35 -4.66
N VAL A 299 -17.59 16.10 -5.87
CA VAL A 299 -16.50 16.95 -6.39
C VAL A 299 -16.93 18.40 -6.14
N PRO A 300 -16.26 19.18 -5.26
CA PRO A 300 -16.75 20.51 -4.93
C PRO A 300 -16.77 21.36 -6.21
N SER A 301 -17.85 22.11 -6.45
CA SER A 301 -18.19 22.65 -7.78
C SER A 301 -17.20 23.66 -8.36
N SER A 302 -16.16 24.02 -7.62
CA SER A 302 -15.03 24.81 -8.06
C SER A 302 -13.92 23.96 -8.72
N TYR A 303 -13.77 22.68 -8.40
CA TYR A 303 -12.68 21.78 -8.83
C TYR A 303 -12.63 21.65 -10.37
N ASN A 304 -11.76 22.43 -11.01
CA ASN A 304 -11.62 22.40 -12.46
C ASN A 304 -10.73 21.24 -12.93
N LEU A 305 -11.32 20.04 -13.05
CA LEU A 305 -10.63 18.86 -13.57
C LEU A 305 -10.07 19.04 -15.01
N SER A 306 -10.46 20.10 -15.74
CA SER A 306 -9.91 20.41 -17.07
C SER A 306 -8.59 21.21 -17.06
N SER A 307 -8.09 21.64 -15.90
CA SER A 307 -6.76 22.25 -15.76
C SER A 307 -5.67 21.29 -15.27
N LEU A 308 -5.98 20.00 -15.10
CA LEU A 308 -4.98 18.96 -14.82
C LEU A 308 -4.15 18.65 -16.08
N SER A 309 -2.89 18.26 -15.91
CA SER A 309 -2.02 17.81 -17.02
C SER A 309 -2.42 16.44 -17.60
N TYR A 310 -3.29 15.72 -16.91
CA TYR A 310 -3.83 14.41 -17.26
C TYR A 310 -5.35 14.41 -17.09
N LYS A 311 -6.02 13.39 -17.64
CA LYS A 311 -7.45 13.16 -17.43
C LYS A 311 -7.64 12.09 -16.35
N PRO A 312 -8.33 12.39 -15.22
CA PRO A 312 -8.70 11.36 -14.25
C PRO A 312 -9.48 10.20 -14.89
N VAL A 313 -9.22 8.99 -14.41
CA VAL A 313 -9.90 7.77 -14.88
C VAL A 313 -11.36 7.82 -14.38
N PRO A 314 -12.36 7.44 -15.20
CA PRO A 314 -13.75 7.36 -14.76
C PRO A 314 -13.91 6.48 -13.53
N CYS A 315 -14.96 6.69 -12.74
CA CYS A 315 -15.11 5.94 -11.49
C CYS A 315 -15.72 4.55 -11.67
N PRO A 316 -15.13 3.52 -11.04
CA PRO A 316 -15.83 2.26 -10.83
C PRO A 316 -16.99 2.48 -9.85
N LYS A 317 -18.12 1.79 -10.07
CA LYS A 317 -19.35 1.96 -9.28
C LYS A 317 -19.60 0.83 -8.28
N THR A 318 -18.73 -0.17 -8.27
CA THR A 318 -18.78 -1.36 -7.41
C THR A 318 -17.36 -1.76 -7.04
N LYS A 319 -17.16 -2.42 -5.89
CA LYS A 319 -15.86 -2.98 -5.49
C LYS A 319 -15.31 -3.95 -6.55
N ARG A 320 -16.20 -4.71 -7.20
CA ARG A 320 -15.90 -5.54 -8.37
C ARG A 320 -15.30 -4.74 -9.54
N ALA A 321 -15.93 -3.63 -9.94
CA ALA A 321 -15.42 -2.76 -11.00
C ALA A 321 -14.09 -2.09 -10.62
N GLU A 322 -13.91 -1.76 -9.33
CA GLU A 322 -12.68 -1.18 -8.78
C GLU A 322 -11.51 -2.17 -8.87
N TYR A 323 -11.71 -3.42 -8.41
CA TYR A 323 -10.72 -4.50 -8.53
C TYR A 323 -10.41 -4.83 -9.98
N PHE A 324 -11.42 -4.90 -10.86
CA PHE A 324 -11.22 -5.18 -12.28
C PHE A 324 -10.46 -4.05 -12.99
N MET A 325 -10.72 -2.79 -12.63
CA MET A 325 -9.95 -1.64 -13.09
C MET A 325 -8.49 -1.79 -12.68
N TYR A 326 -8.22 -2.03 -11.39
CA TYR A 326 -6.86 -2.27 -10.89
C TYR A 326 -6.20 -3.42 -11.68
N PHE A 327 -6.76 -4.64 -11.67
CA PHE A 327 -6.16 -5.79 -12.36
C PHE A 327 -5.89 -5.55 -13.86
N SER A 328 -6.64 -4.67 -14.53
CA SER A 328 -6.40 -4.29 -15.93
C SER A 328 -5.17 -3.41 -16.16
N GLN A 329 -4.70 -2.69 -15.14
CA GLN A 329 -3.43 -1.93 -15.18
C GLN A 329 -2.19 -2.84 -15.04
N GLY A 330 -2.35 -4.10 -14.64
CA GLY A 330 -1.24 -5.06 -14.57
C GLY A 330 -0.30 -4.89 -13.37
N LEU A 331 -0.85 -4.68 -12.16
CA LEU A 331 -0.10 -4.63 -10.89
C LEU A 331 0.80 -5.88 -10.71
N ASP A 332 1.85 -5.75 -9.90
CA ASP A 332 2.64 -6.89 -9.42
C ASP A 332 2.07 -7.48 -8.13
N ASN A 333 1.59 -6.61 -7.23
CA ASN A 333 0.90 -6.96 -6.00
C ASN A 333 -0.31 -6.08 -5.67
N PHE A 334 -1.13 -6.56 -4.74
CA PHE A 334 -2.26 -5.81 -4.20
C PHE A 334 -2.44 -6.09 -2.70
N PHE A 335 -2.56 -5.03 -1.90
CA PHE A 335 -2.86 -5.09 -0.46
C PHE A 335 -4.36 -5.25 -0.26
N VAL A 336 -4.76 -6.26 0.52
CA VAL A 336 -6.18 -6.59 0.76
C VAL A 336 -6.42 -7.03 2.20
N GLU A 337 -7.46 -6.48 2.84
CA GLU A 337 -7.97 -7.00 4.12
C GLU A 337 -8.89 -8.22 3.91
N ASN A 338 -9.66 -8.25 2.82
CA ASN A 338 -10.59 -9.34 2.49
C ASN A 338 -10.00 -10.26 1.41
N ILE A 339 -9.25 -11.26 1.86
CA ILE A 339 -8.45 -12.15 1.01
C ILE A 339 -9.35 -12.97 0.06
N GLN A 340 -10.44 -13.56 0.56
CA GLN A 340 -11.33 -14.40 -0.23
C GLN A 340 -12.09 -13.62 -1.30
N GLU A 341 -12.58 -12.41 -0.98
CA GLU A 341 -13.21 -11.53 -1.97
C GLU A 341 -12.20 -11.11 -3.04
N ALA A 342 -10.98 -10.76 -2.65
CA ALA A 342 -9.92 -10.41 -3.58
C ALA A 342 -9.55 -11.56 -4.54
N GLN A 343 -9.45 -12.78 -4.01
CA GLN A 343 -9.16 -13.97 -4.81
C GLN A 343 -10.31 -14.34 -5.74
N GLN A 344 -11.56 -14.32 -5.26
CA GLN A 344 -12.73 -14.54 -6.12
C GLN A 344 -12.78 -13.50 -7.26
N LEU A 345 -12.59 -12.21 -6.96
CA LEU A 345 -12.57 -11.16 -7.96
C LEU A 345 -11.40 -11.32 -8.95
N ARG A 346 -10.24 -11.83 -8.50
CA ARG A 346 -9.10 -12.15 -9.37
C ARG A 346 -9.39 -13.33 -10.29
N GLU A 347 -10.04 -14.38 -9.80
CA GLU A 347 -10.49 -15.50 -10.63
C GLU A 347 -11.54 -15.05 -11.66
N GLU A 348 -12.56 -14.30 -11.25
CA GLU A 348 -13.56 -13.74 -12.17
C GLU A 348 -12.91 -12.86 -13.26
N PHE A 349 -11.90 -12.07 -12.92
CA PHE A 349 -11.15 -11.26 -13.87
C PHE A 349 -10.34 -12.13 -14.85
N ASN A 350 -9.71 -13.20 -14.37
CA ASN A 350 -8.99 -14.15 -15.22
C ASN A 350 -9.94 -14.90 -16.19
N PHE A 351 -11.11 -15.34 -15.71
CA PHE A 351 -12.16 -15.89 -16.58
C PHE A 351 -12.66 -14.86 -17.61
N TRP A 352 -12.82 -13.59 -17.21
CA TRP A 352 -13.18 -12.52 -18.13
C TRP A 352 -12.12 -12.26 -19.20
N LEU A 353 -10.83 -12.25 -18.86
CA LEU A 353 -9.73 -12.16 -19.84
C LEU A 353 -9.75 -13.33 -20.83
N ILE A 354 -9.83 -14.57 -20.32
CA ILE A 354 -9.91 -15.78 -21.15
C ILE A 354 -11.12 -15.69 -22.10
N SER A 355 -12.25 -15.16 -21.65
CA SER A 355 -13.46 -15.00 -22.48
C SER A 355 -13.34 -14.02 -23.65
N GLN A 356 -12.40 -13.07 -23.62
CA GLN A 356 -12.14 -12.22 -24.79
C GLN A 356 -11.22 -12.91 -25.81
N CYS A 357 -10.31 -13.77 -25.35
CA CYS A 357 -9.35 -14.49 -26.21
C CYS A 357 -9.89 -15.81 -26.81
N ALA A 358 -10.94 -16.40 -26.22
CA ALA A 358 -11.45 -17.72 -26.57
C ALA A 358 -12.41 -17.70 -27.79
N LYS A 359 -11.87 -18.02 -28.98
CA LYS A 359 -12.57 -17.96 -30.28
C LYS A 359 -13.74 -18.95 -30.44
N ASP A 360 -13.73 -20.07 -29.70
CA ASP A 360 -14.61 -21.22 -29.96
C ASP A 360 -15.70 -21.45 -28.90
N ALA A 361 -15.84 -20.56 -27.91
CA ALA A 361 -16.79 -20.74 -26.80
C ALA A 361 -18.14 -20.01 -27.08
N PRO A 362 -19.25 -20.39 -26.39
CA PRO A 362 -20.59 -19.94 -26.77
C PRO A 362 -20.81 -18.43 -26.59
N GLU A 363 -21.09 -17.72 -27.69
CA GLU A 363 -21.32 -16.27 -27.71
C GLU A 363 -22.43 -15.80 -26.75
N SER A 364 -23.39 -16.66 -26.40
CA SER A 364 -24.42 -16.37 -25.39
C SER A 364 -23.87 -16.19 -23.97
N LEU A 365 -22.80 -16.91 -23.61
CA LEU A 365 -22.11 -16.78 -22.32
C LEU A 365 -21.25 -15.51 -22.31
N TRP A 366 -20.55 -15.24 -23.40
CA TRP A 366 -19.70 -14.06 -23.54
C TRP A 366 -20.50 -12.75 -23.60
N LYS A 367 -21.65 -12.75 -24.28
CA LYS A 367 -22.53 -11.60 -24.37
C LYS A 367 -23.06 -11.17 -23.00
N SER A 368 -23.49 -12.11 -22.14
CA SER A 368 -24.00 -11.76 -20.80
C SER A 368 -22.90 -11.18 -19.91
N MET A 369 -21.68 -11.75 -19.92
CA MET A 369 -20.52 -11.19 -19.22
C MET A 369 -20.16 -9.79 -19.74
N ARG A 370 -20.07 -9.58 -21.06
CA ARG A 370 -19.80 -8.26 -21.66
C ARG A 370 -20.89 -7.24 -21.35
N GLU A 371 -22.16 -7.65 -21.26
CA GLU A 371 -23.26 -6.76 -20.86
C GLU A 371 -23.28 -6.44 -19.36
N ALA A 372 -22.87 -7.36 -18.48
CA ALA A 372 -22.70 -7.09 -17.05
C ALA A 372 -21.58 -6.07 -16.81
N MET A 373 -20.40 -6.29 -17.41
CA MET A 373 -19.25 -5.39 -17.35
C MET A 373 -19.58 -3.97 -17.83
N LYS A 374 -20.37 -3.84 -18.91
CA LYS A 374 -20.86 -2.54 -19.40
C LYS A 374 -21.86 -1.86 -18.46
N LYS A 375 -22.64 -2.60 -17.67
CA LYS A 375 -23.54 -2.04 -16.65
C LYS A 375 -22.77 -1.57 -15.40
N GLU A 376 -21.70 -2.27 -15.04
CA GLU A 376 -20.82 -1.93 -13.90
C GLU A 376 -19.91 -0.73 -14.16
N ASN A 377 -19.81 -0.27 -15.41
CA ASN A 377 -19.04 0.91 -15.82
C ASN A 377 -17.54 0.78 -15.47
N VAL A 378 -16.96 -0.40 -15.72
CA VAL A 378 -15.54 -0.65 -15.46
C VAL A 378 -14.68 0.27 -16.34
N PRO A 379 -13.84 1.14 -15.75
CA PRO A 379 -12.95 2.04 -16.50
C PRO A 379 -11.84 1.29 -17.25
N GLY A 380 -11.22 1.92 -18.24
CA GLY A 380 -10.05 1.39 -18.95
C GLY A 380 -10.32 0.24 -19.94
N LEU A 381 -11.38 -0.56 -19.75
CA LEU A 381 -11.67 -1.77 -20.54
C LEU A 381 -12.24 -1.52 -21.95
N ASN A 382 -11.51 -0.75 -22.76
CA ASN A 382 -11.71 -0.58 -24.21
C ASN A 382 -10.72 -1.43 -25.03
N PHE A 383 -10.49 -2.69 -24.63
CA PHE A 383 -9.75 -3.67 -25.43
C PHE A 383 -10.62 -4.25 -26.56
N PHE A 384 -11.04 -3.37 -27.48
CA PHE A 384 -11.62 -3.74 -28.77
C PHE A 384 -10.64 -3.37 -29.89
N ASP A 385 -9.59 -4.20 -30.06
CA ASP A 385 -8.79 -4.37 -31.28
C ASP A 385 -7.73 -5.48 -31.06
N ILE A 386 -8.20 -6.74 -30.96
CA ILE A 386 -7.38 -7.99 -30.90
C ILE A 386 -8.06 -9.07 -31.76
#